data_AF-A0A2D9Z2N4-F1
#
_entry.id   AF-A0A2D9Z2N4-F1
#
_cell.length_a   1.000
_cell.length_b   1.000
_cell.length_c   1.000
_cell.angle_alpha   90.00
_cell.angle_beta   90.00
_cell.angle_gamma   90.00
#
_symmetry.space_group_name_H-M   'P 1'
#
loop_
_entity.id
_entity.type
_entity.pdbx_description
1 polymer ?
#
loop_
_entity_poly.entity_id
_entity_poly.type
_entity_poly.pdbx_seq_one_letter_code
_entity_poly.pdbx_strand_id
1 'polypeptide(L)'
;MNRSLIKDLNMFKNLVTLPTISLLLFSSTFATNIDSSFSVKWQNQPWGAGGLIPAGPPWNMVGPFDFDGDGFGDFIVSSSYAGEFCNGVYHYEAASNDSIELKWVYTFYDLSCTYDAFSSVAVGDIDGDGNQEVLSLVDTSPGVSGQKGLQIFEWDIDSLSFLSQPTFTWDMGLDSVWEASQIFVEDLDGDSKEEIIVSIMDGPWSLLGSGGASRLMIFELETVENDSAIFNIEFQDEVWSNWSGYNISVGDMDGDGLKEIFSVGYEYFHLIVHESTGEDSYEYQTDFFVSSELYQRANQGLLITDIDNNGANEMICLTSGVNSLDGELITPGSFFVVSGVDDVSNLSYSNFNLFSSYEGGLRGVNVGDADADGNVNIYLAGHYDEAVYDWEYEGGNPLDASSYTERIIFMDDTTDNYTPGNDQGKVRVAKLFSGDIDNDGLGDVVFSSASFAADKPHLYMIEHSSLLALDDQNKINPKEISIGQNYPNPFNPETVIQYTLLNDEQVSLKVFDISGKEITTLFEGRKGAGTHFEKWKGQDNDKQGVSSGIYFYQLRAGEDQITKKMVFAK
;
A
#
# COMPACT_ATOMS: atom_id res chain seq x y z
N MET A 1 -13.83 27.23 -46.89
CA MET A 1 -13.13 27.91 -48.00
C MET A 1 -12.23 28.99 -47.41
N ASN A 2 -10.92 28.92 -47.73
CA ASN A 2 -9.85 29.95 -47.82
C ASN A 2 -10.21 31.41 -47.46
N ARG A 3 -9.33 32.31 -46.98
CA ARG A 3 -7.88 32.48 -46.67
C ARG A 3 -7.81 33.91 -46.03
N SER A 4 -6.88 34.38 -45.20
CA SER A 4 -5.40 34.46 -45.29
C SER A 4 -4.85 34.93 -43.92
N LEU A 5 -3.82 34.32 -43.31
CA LEU A 5 -2.38 34.62 -43.45
C LEU A 5 -1.97 36.11 -43.38
N ILE A 6 -1.40 36.52 -42.24
CA ILE A 6 -0.34 37.54 -42.15
C ILE A 6 0.74 37.02 -41.19
N LYS A 7 1.94 36.81 -41.74
CA LYS A 7 3.24 36.77 -41.05
C LYS A 7 3.78 38.20 -40.97
N ASP A 8 4.50 38.50 -39.89
CA ASP A 8 5.75 39.31 -39.81
C ASP A 8 5.90 39.80 -38.36
N LEU A 9 6.64 39.10 -37.49
CA LEU A 9 8.09 39.16 -37.24
C LEU A 9 8.67 40.58 -37.03
N ASN A 10 9.20 40.78 -35.82
CA ASN A 10 10.16 41.80 -35.38
C ASN A 10 9.68 43.25 -35.22
N MET A 11 9.19 43.58 -34.03
CA MET A 11 9.56 44.81 -33.33
C MET A 11 9.18 44.71 -31.86
N PHE A 12 10.18 44.55 -30.99
CA PHE A 12 10.39 45.29 -29.74
C PHE A 12 11.42 44.53 -28.89
N LYS A 13 12.68 44.90 -29.10
CA LYS A 13 13.77 44.65 -28.15
C LYS A 13 13.77 45.79 -27.12
N ASN A 14 13.90 45.38 -25.86
CA ASN A 14 14.42 46.11 -24.69
C ASN A 14 13.47 47.12 -24.03
N LEU A 15 12.95 46.75 -22.85
CA LEU A 15 13.50 47.10 -21.52
C LEU A 15 12.38 46.94 -20.47
N VAL A 16 12.47 45.92 -19.60
CA VAL A 16 12.42 46.01 -18.13
C VAL A 16 12.87 44.63 -17.61
N THR A 17 14.09 44.55 -17.10
CA THR A 17 14.58 43.41 -16.32
C THR A 17 14.15 43.60 -14.87
N LEU A 18 13.16 42.83 -14.42
CA LEU A 18 12.92 42.54 -13.00
C LEU A 18 13.65 41.22 -12.67
N PRO A 19 14.31 41.10 -11.51
CA PRO A 19 15.00 39.86 -11.19
C PRO A 19 13.94 38.80 -10.88
N THR A 20 13.99 37.70 -11.62
CA THR A 20 13.35 36.45 -11.24
C THR A 20 13.99 35.99 -9.93
N ILE A 21 13.27 36.16 -8.82
CA ILE A 21 13.53 35.42 -7.60
C ILE A 21 13.16 33.98 -7.93
N SER A 22 14.15 33.18 -8.29
CA SER A 22 14.00 31.72 -8.34
C SER A 22 13.90 31.28 -6.88
N LEU A 23 12.68 31.00 -6.43
CA LEU A 23 12.46 30.26 -5.20
C LEU A 23 13.01 28.86 -5.47
N LEU A 24 14.24 28.59 -5.01
CA LEU A 24 14.76 27.23 -4.92
C LEU A 24 13.92 26.53 -3.86
N LEU A 25 12.92 25.77 -4.30
CA LEU A 25 12.33 24.70 -3.49
C LEU A 25 13.48 23.73 -3.22
N PHE A 26 13.95 23.70 -1.98
CA PHE A 26 14.80 22.62 -1.51
C PHE A 26 13.90 21.39 -1.43
N SER A 27 14.02 20.46 -2.37
CA SER A 27 13.63 19.08 -2.11
C SER A 27 14.66 18.52 -1.15
N SER A 28 14.32 18.47 0.13
CA SER A 28 15.01 17.61 1.09
C SER A 28 14.69 16.18 0.70
N THR A 29 15.52 15.59 -0.16
CA THR A 29 15.60 14.15 -0.32
C THR A 29 16.22 13.61 0.96
N PHE A 30 15.38 13.25 1.93
CA PHE A 30 15.84 12.33 2.97
C PHE A 30 16.12 11.01 2.25
N ALA A 31 17.38 10.59 2.24
CA ALA A 31 17.69 9.20 1.93
C ALA A 31 17.13 8.40 3.11
N THR A 32 15.89 7.94 2.98
CA THR A 32 15.30 6.98 3.91
C THR A 32 16.20 5.74 3.89
N ASN A 33 16.74 5.39 5.06
CA ASN A 33 17.54 4.17 5.17
C ASN A 33 16.58 2.99 5.07
N ILE A 34 16.96 1.98 4.28
CA ILE A 34 16.30 0.68 4.36
C ILE A 34 16.61 0.13 5.75
N ASP A 35 15.57 -0.15 6.53
CA ASP A 35 15.71 -0.78 7.82
C ASP A 35 16.09 -2.25 7.61
N SER A 36 17.28 -2.60 8.08
CA SER A 36 17.79 -3.97 7.99
C SER A 36 17.25 -4.87 9.10
N SER A 37 16.48 -4.32 10.06
CA SER A 37 15.81 -5.12 11.08
C SER A 37 14.64 -5.93 10.48
N PHE A 38 14.02 -5.46 9.39
CA PHE A 38 13.03 -6.23 8.65
C PHE A 38 13.69 -7.11 7.58
N SER A 39 13.17 -8.33 7.42
CA SER A 39 13.62 -9.24 6.36
C SER A 39 12.48 -10.08 5.80
N VAL A 40 12.54 -10.39 4.51
CA VAL A 40 11.58 -11.30 3.87
C VAL A 40 11.76 -12.71 4.43
N LYS A 41 10.72 -13.22 5.07
CA LYS A 41 10.66 -14.56 5.66
C LYS A 41 10.00 -15.56 4.73
N TRP A 42 8.90 -15.13 4.11
CA TRP A 42 8.17 -15.95 3.16
C TRP A 42 7.72 -15.14 1.95
N GLN A 43 7.65 -15.81 0.81
CA GLN A 43 7.03 -15.29 -0.41
C GLN A 43 6.51 -16.45 -1.25
N ASN A 44 5.40 -16.24 -1.98
CA ASN A 44 4.88 -17.27 -2.86
C ASN A 44 5.61 -17.31 -4.22
N GLN A 45 5.33 -18.34 -5.03
CA GLN A 45 5.79 -18.36 -6.41
C GLN A 45 4.86 -17.53 -7.31
N PRO A 46 5.39 -16.72 -8.23
CA PRO A 46 4.59 -16.05 -9.26
C PRO A 46 3.79 -17.04 -10.09
N TRP A 47 2.61 -16.64 -10.59
CA TRP A 47 1.84 -17.49 -11.50
C TRP A 47 2.58 -17.83 -12.79
N GLY A 48 3.33 -16.88 -13.36
CA GLY A 48 4.17 -17.12 -14.54
C GLY A 48 5.41 -17.98 -14.30
N ALA A 49 5.77 -18.24 -13.03
CA ALA A 49 6.86 -19.14 -12.64
C ALA A 49 6.35 -20.54 -12.24
N GLY A 50 5.07 -20.84 -12.46
CA GLY A 50 4.44 -22.11 -12.08
C GLY A 50 3.79 -22.11 -10.70
N GLY A 51 3.75 -20.97 -10.01
CA GLY A 51 2.73 -20.73 -8.99
C GLY A 51 1.35 -20.81 -9.63
N LEU A 52 0.34 -21.25 -8.89
CA LEU A 52 -1.04 -21.26 -9.40
C LEU A 52 -1.96 -20.37 -8.59
N ILE A 53 -1.50 -19.93 -7.41
CA ILE A 53 -2.35 -19.37 -6.35
C ILE A 53 -1.56 -18.24 -5.65
N PRO A 54 -2.09 -17.00 -5.66
CA PRO A 54 -3.32 -16.58 -6.34
C PRO A 54 -3.16 -16.69 -7.86
N ALA A 55 -4.24 -17.07 -8.54
CA ALA A 55 -4.28 -17.37 -9.98
C ALA A 55 -4.39 -16.11 -10.85
N GLY A 56 -3.68 -15.07 -10.44
CA GLY A 56 -3.73 -13.72 -10.98
C GLY A 56 -3.28 -12.69 -9.94
N PRO A 57 -3.29 -11.39 -10.27
CA PRO A 57 -2.77 -10.34 -9.40
C PRO A 57 -3.68 -10.17 -8.17
N PRO A 58 -3.12 -10.17 -6.95
CA PRO A 58 -3.90 -9.99 -5.72
C PRO A 58 -4.08 -8.52 -5.34
N TRP A 59 -5.09 -7.87 -5.91
CA TRP A 59 -5.38 -6.46 -5.63
C TRP A 59 -6.06 -6.21 -4.28
N ASN A 60 -6.53 -7.27 -3.61
CA ASN A 60 -7.18 -7.17 -2.31
C ASN A 60 -6.80 -8.36 -1.41
N MET A 61 -6.63 -8.07 -0.12
CA MET A 61 -6.45 -9.05 0.95
C MET A 61 -6.94 -8.44 2.27
N VAL A 62 -7.25 -9.33 3.22
CA VAL A 62 -7.62 -8.98 4.59
C VAL A 62 -7.02 -10.00 5.57
N GLY A 63 -6.60 -9.55 6.74
CA GLY A 63 -5.96 -10.32 7.80
C GLY A 63 -5.34 -9.41 8.87
N PRO A 64 -4.76 -9.99 9.93
CA PRO A 64 -4.79 -11.42 10.25
C PRO A 64 -6.10 -11.84 10.95
N PHE A 65 -6.45 -13.12 10.87
CA PHE A 65 -7.53 -13.78 11.61
C PHE A 65 -7.02 -15.05 12.32
N ASP A 66 -7.85 -15.77 13.04
CA ASP A 66 -7.53 -17.09 13.64
C ASP A 66 -8.80 -17.95 13.57
N PHE A 67 -9.11 -18.44 12.37
CA PHE A 67 -10.39 -19.12 12.09
C PHE A 67 -10.50 -20.47 12.80
N ASP A 68 -9.39 -21.20 12.93
CA ASP A 68 -9.37 -22.52 13.55
C ASP A 68 -8.96 -22.52 15.03
N GLY A 69 -8.56 -21.37 15.57
CA GLY A 69 -8.28 -21.15 16.98
C GLY A 69 -6.99 -21.79 17.46
N ASP A 70 -6.06 -22.09 16.55
CA ASP A 70 -4.77 -22.69 16.88
C ASP A 70 -3.68 -21.66 17.26
N GLY A 71 -4.00 -20.37 17.04
CA GLY A 71 -3.17 -19.22 17.36
C GLY A 71 -2.17 -18.86 16.28
N PHE A 72 -2.15 -19.53 15.13
CA PHE A 72 -1.50 -19.05 13.92
C PHE A 72 -2.46 -18.19 13.12
N GLY A 73 -1.95 -17.12 12.54
CA GLY A 73 -2.76 -16.17 11.84
C GLY A 73 -3.13 -16.63 10.43
N ASP A 74 -4.40 -16.38 10.09
CA ASP A 74 -5.01 -16.59 8.80
C ASP A 74 -5.14 -15.29 8.02
N PHE A 75 -5.21 -15.39 6.69
CA PHE A 75 -5.58 -14.26 5.84
C PHE A 75 -6.23 -14.71 4.55
N ILE A 76 -7.05 -13.82 4.00
CA ILE A 76 -7.82 -14.05 2.79
C ILE A 76 -7.30 -13.15 1.68
N VAL A 77 -7.12 -13.72 0.50
CA VAL A 77 -6.63 -13.04 -0.69
C VAL A 77 -7.65 -13.24 -1.82
N SER A 78 -7.92 -12.18 -2.59
CA SER A 78 -8.65 -12.29 -3.86
C SER A 78 -7.71 -12.10 -5.04
N SER A 79 -8.06 -12.62 -6.22
CA SER A 79 -7.29 -12.38 -7.46
C SER A 79 -8.14 -11.77 -8.56
N SER A 80 -7.48 -11.01 -9.44
CA SER A 80 -8.07 -10.59 -10.72
C SER A 80 -7.65 -11.48 -11.90
N TYR A 81 -8.47 -11.50 -12.95
CA TYR A 81 -8.28 -12.42 -14.07
C TYR A 81 -7.21 -11.90 -15.02
N ALA A 82 -6.08 -12.61 -15.08
CA ALA A 82 -4.94 -12.31 -15.96
C ALA A 82 -4.83 -13.22 -17.20
N GLY A 83 -5.84 -14.07 -17.48
CA GLY A 83 -5.91 -14.82 -18.74
C GLY A 83 -5.69 -16.33 -18.68
N GLU A 84 -5.30 -16.89 -17.53
CA GLU A 84 -5.08 -18.33 -17.38
C GLU A 84 -6.17 -19.02 -16.56
N PHE A 85 -6.46 -18.49 -15.37
CA PHE A 85 -7.47 -18.99 -14.46
C PHE A 85 -8.38 -17.84 -14.02
N CYS A 86 -9.69 -18.10 -13.94
CA CYS A 86 -10.71 -17.16 -13.43
C CYS A 86 -10.37 -16.65 -12.03
N ASN A 87 -10.99 -15.53 -11.64
CA ASN A 87 -10.86 -14.97 -10.30
C ASN A 87 -11.10 -16.05 -9.25
N GLY A 88 -10.40 -15.91 -8.13
CA GLY A 88 -10.58 -16.79 -6.99
C GLY A 88 -10.36 -16.05 -5.68
N VAL A 89 -10.80 -16.71 -4.63
CA VAL A 89 -10.53 -16.35 -3.24
C VAL A 89 -9.74 -17.48 -2.60
N TYR A 90 -8.76 -17.12 -1.80
CA TYR A 90 -7.76 -18.02 -1.25
C TYR A 90 -7.59 -17.74 0.22
N HIS A 91 -7.63 -18.79 1.03
CA HIS A 91 -7.37 -18.75 2.46
C HIS A 91 -5.99 -19.32 2.72
N TYR A 92 -5.14 -18.49 3.32
CA TYR A 92 -3.80 -18.84 3.75
C TYR A 92 -3.70 -18.77 5.26
N GLU A 93 -2.77 -19.52 5.82
CA GLU A 93 -2.53 -19.61 7.26
C GLU A 93 -1.03 -19.80 7.50
N ALA A 94 -0.49 -19.23 8.57
CA ALA A 94 0.85 -19.58 9.01
C ALA A 94 0.88 -21.03 9.54
N ALA A 95 1.77 -21.86 9.01
CA ALA A 95 1.88 -23.27 9.43
C ALA A 95 2.99 -23.50 10.46
N SER A 96 3.95 -22.58 10.52
CA SER A 96 5.05 -22.52 11.48
C SER A 96 5.77 -21.19 11.31
N ASN A 97 6.73 -20.91 12.19
CA ASN A 97 7.62 -19.77 12.04
C ASN A 97 8.22 -19.68 10.63
N ASP A 98 8.16 -18.49 10.03
CA ASP A 98 8.59 -18.16 8.66
C ASP A 98 7.87 -18.96 7.54
N SER A 99 6.66 -19.49 7.77
CA SER A 99 5.97 -20.36 6.81
C SER A 99 4.48 -20.11 6.71
N ILE A 100 4.01 -19.84 5.49
CA ILE A 100 2.59 -19.75 5.14
C ILE A 100 2.19 -20.91 4.23
N GLU A 101 1.04 -21.52 4.52
CA GLU A 101 0.38 -22.57 3.75
C GLU A 101 -0.96 -22.09 3.18
N LEU A 102 -1.39 -22.73 2.09
CA LEU A 102 -2.70 -22.51 1.50
C LEU A 102 -3.68 -23.55 2.05
N LYS A 103 -4.74 -23.10 2.71
CA LYS A 103 -5.73 -23.96 3.37
C LYS A 103 -6.96 -24.20 2.51
N TRP A 104 -7.47 -23.16 1.85
CA TRP A 104 -8.68 -23.26 1.05
C TRP A 104 -8.67 -22.35 -0.19
N VAL A 105 -9.42 -22.76 -1.22
CA VAL A 105 -9.50 -22.08 -2.51
C VAL A 105 -10.91 -22.22 -3.08
N TYR A 106 -11.43 -21.12 -3.61
CA TYR A 106 -12.57 -21.15 -4.51
C TYR A 106 -12.30 -20.33 -5.78
N THR A 107 -12.77 -20.84 -6.92
CA THR A 107 -12.60 -20.19 -8.23
C THR A 107 -13.95 -19.91 -8.87
N PHE A 108 -14.18 -18.66 -9.26
CA PHE A 108 -15.46 -18.14 -9.74
C PHE A 108 -15.70 -18.44 -11.24
N TYR A 109 -15.76 -19.72 -11.62
CA TYR A 109 -15.92 -20.12 -13.03
C TYR A 109 -17.24 -19.67 -13.69
N ASP A 110 -18.28 -19.42 -12.89
CA ASP A 110 -19.60 -19.01 -13.36
C ASP A 110 -19.79 -17.47 -13.41
N LEU A 111 -18.77 -16.71 -12.98
CA LEU A 111 -18.74 -15.25 -12.99
C LEU A 111 -17.82 -14.72 -14.10
N SER A 112 -17.43 -13.44 -14.06
CA SER A 112 -16.61 -12.87 -15.12
C SER A 112 -15.20 -13.50 -15.14
N CYS A 113 -14.82 -14.02 -16.30
CA CYS A 113 -13.43 -14.37 -16.62
C CYS A 113 -12.94 -13.55 -17.83
N THR A 114 -13.34 -12.28 -17.88
CA THR A 114 -12.79 -11.32 -18.83
C THR A 114 -11.49 -10.74 -18.28
N TYR A 115 -10.51 -10.47 -19.14
CA TYR A 115 -9.27 -9.78 -18.73
C TYR A 115 -9.61 -8.55 -17.90
N ASP A 116 -8.95 -8.40 -16.75
CA ASP A 116 -9.21 -7.31 -15.79
C ASP A 116 -10.51 -7.46 -14.98
N ALA A 117 -11.10 -8.65 -14.91
CA ALA A 117 -12.17 -8.89 -13.95
C ALA A 117 -11.61 -8.82 -12.53
N PHE A 118 -12.19 -7.98 -11.66
CA PHE A 118 -11.80 -7.76 -10.28
C PHE A 118 -12.60 -8.61 -9.29
N SER A 119 -12.00 -8.79 -8.12
CA SER A 119 -12.69 -9.26 -6.93
C SER A 119 -12.10 -8.61 -5.68
N SER A 120 -12.94 -8.39 -4.69
CA SER A 120 -12.59 -7.81 -3.39
C SER A 120 -13.08 -8.73 -2.29
N VAL A 121 -12.41 -8.74 -1.14
CA VAL A 121 -12.73 -9.63 -0.01
C VAL A 121 -12.86 -8.85 1.29
N ALA A 122 -13.77 -9.31 2.13
CA ALA A 122 -13.94 -8.91 3.52
C ALA A 122 -14.26 -10.16 4.35
N VAL A 123 -14.14 -10.04 5.66
CA VAL A 123 -14.41 -11.10 6.63
C VAL A 123 -15.25 -10.49 7.74
N GLY A 124 -16.28 -11.21 8.19
CA GLY A 124 -17.17 -10.79 9.27
C GLY A 124 -18.17 -11.90 9.62
N ASP A 125 -18.75 -11.83 10.81
CA ASP A 125 -19.79 -12.71 11.35
C ASP A 125 -21.17 -12.12 11.04
N ILE A 126 -21.63 -12.32 9.79
CA ILE A 126 -22.84 -11.65 9.28
C ILE A 126 -24.13 -12.33 9.71
N ASP A 127 -24.06 -13.57 10.21
CA ASP A 127 -25.23 -14.31 10.69
C ASP A 127 -25.30 -14.42 12.23
N GLY A 128 -24.28 -13.91 12.92
CA GLY A 128 -24.22 -13.74 14.37
C GLY A 128 -24.00 -15.06 15.12
N ASP A 129 -23.43 -16.07 14.48
CA ASP A 129 -23.19 -17.37 15.08
C ASP A 129 -21.84 -17.48 15.85
N GLY A 130 -21.00 -16.45 15.72
CA GLY A 130 -19.70 -16.33 16.36
C GLY A 130 -18.54 -16.90 15.55
N ASN A 131 -18.81 -17.46 14.36
CA ASN A 131 -17.81 -17.79 13.36
C ASN A 131 -17.79 -16.68 12.30
N GLN A 132 -16.64 -16.49 11.67
CA GLN A 132 -16.51 -15.46 10.64
C GLN A 132 -16.67 -16.07 9.24
N GLU A 133 -17.41 -15.39 8.39
CA GLU A 133 -17.58 -15.73 6.98
C GLU A 133 -16.56 -15.01 6.11
N VAL A 134 -16.21 -15.63 4.99
CA VAL A 134 -15.52 -14.94 3.90
C VAL A 134 -16.56 -14.38 2.93
N LEU A 135 -16.55 -13.06 2.76
CA LEU A 135 -17.35 -12.38 1.75
C LEU A 135 -16.45 -11.99 0.57
N SER A 136 -16.86 -12.36 -0.63
CA SER A 136 -16.21 -11.94 -1.87
C SER A 136 -17.19 -11.23 -2.79
N LEU A 137 -16.84 -10.00 -3.15
CA LEU A 137 -17.50 -9.22 -4.18
C LEU A 137 -16.74 -9.42 -5.48
N VAL A 138 -17.42 -9.91 -6.53
CA VAL A 138 -16.77 -10.37 -7.77
C VAL A 138 -17.46 -9.78 -8.99
N ASP A 139 -16.66 -9.40 -9.98
CA ASP A 139 -17.16 -8.96 -11.28
C ASP A 139 -18.05 -10.00 -11.94
N THR A 140 -19.15 -9.52 -12.49
CA THR A 140 -20.06 -10.30 -13.32
C THR A 140 -19.82 -10.00 -14.79
N SER A 141 -20.24 -10.90 -15.67
CA SER A 141 -20.10 -10.71 -17.11
C SER A 141 -21.01 -9.57 -17.57
N PRO A 142 -20.45 -8.58 -18.28
CA PRO A 142 -21.23 -7.41 -18.64
C PRO A 142 -22.45 -7.68 -19.52
N GLY A 143 -23.60 -7.13 -19.11
CA GLY A 143 -24.87 -7.30 -19.82
C GLY A 143 -25.46 -8.71 -19.71
N VAL A 144 -24.97 -9.53 -18.79
CA VAL A 144 -25.54 -10.85 -18.44
C VAL A 144 -26.33 -10.72 -17.14
N SER A 145 -27.65 -10.71 -17.25
CA SER A 145 -28.55 -10.55 -16.09
C SER A 145 -28.56 -11.79 -15.19
N GLY A 146 -28.72 -11.57 -13.87
CA GLY A 146 -28.92 -12.60 -12.86
C GLY A 146 -27.66 -13.30 -12.36
N GLN A 147 -26.47 -12.76 -12.68
CA GLN A 147 -25.24 -13.20 -12.06
C GLN A 147 -25.12 -12.63 -10.65
N LYS A 148 -24.67 -13.46 -9.72
CA LYS A 148 -24.61 -13.15 -8.31
C LYS A 148 -23.19 -12.74 -7.93
N GLY A 149 -22.88 -11.45 -7.99
CA GLY A 149 -21.54 -10.93 -7.72
C GLY A 149 -21.10 -11.09 -6.26
N LEU A 150 -22.04 -11.10 -5.31
CA LEU A 150 -21.74 -11.36 -3.91
C LEU A 150 -21.74 -12.87 -3.64
N GLN A 151 -20.63 -13.36 -3.09
CA GLN A 151 -20.38 -14.77 -2.76
C GLN A 151 -19.91 -14.84 -1.31
N ILE A 152 -20.61 -15.61 -0.47
CA ILE A 152 -20.33 -15.69 0.97
C ILE A 152 -20.06 -17.15 1.33
N PHE A 153 -19.01 -17.41 2.10
CA PHE A 153 -18.55 -18.74 2.46
C PHE A 153 -18.49 -18.90 3.98
N GLU A 154 -19.26 -19.86 4.49
CA GLU A 154 -19.26 -20.21 5.91
C GLU A 154 -17.96 -20.90 6.30
N TRP A 155 -17.50 -20.61 7.50
CA TRP A 155 -16.58 -21.48 8.22
C TRP A 155 -17.28 -22.74 8.75
N ASP A 156 -16.77 -23.93 8.41
CA ASP A 156 -17.28 -25.19 8.95
C ASP A 156 -16.39 -25.71 10.08
N ILE A 157 -16.88 -25.59 11.32
CA ILE A 157 -16.17 -26.02 12.53
C ILE A 157 -15.91 -27.53 12.58
N ASP A 158 -16.67 -28.36 11.86
CA ASP A 158 -16.44 -29.81 11.83
C ASP A 158 -15.24 -30.16 10.93
N SER A 159 -15.01 -29.39 9.86
CA SER A 159 -13.91 -29.61 8.93
C SER A 159 -12.72 -28.66 9.10
N LEU A 160 -12.87 -27.61 9.91
CA LEU A 160 -11.89 -26.52 10.10
C LEU A 160 -11.46 -25.91 8.76
N SER A 161 -12.46 -25.57 7.95
CA SER A 161 -12.28 -25.03 6.61
C SER A 161 -13.55 -24.31 6.17
N PHE A 162 -13.42 -23.34 5.27
CA PHE A 162 -14.56 -22.79 4.56
C PHE A 162 -15.26 -23.83 3.68
N LEU A 163 -16.57 -23.68 3.51
CA LEU A 163 -17.37 -24.56 2.66
C LEU A 163 -16.87 -24.54 1.21
N SER A 164 -16.93 -25.71 0.55
CA SER A 164 -16.47 -25.86 -0.84
C SER A 164 -17.35 -25.16 -1.89
N GLN A 165 -18.50 -24.62 -1.46
CA GLN A 165 -19.45 -23.85 -2.25
C GLN A 165 -19.91 -22.67 -1.40
N PRO A 166 -20.29 -21.54 -2.00
CA PRO A 166 -20.81 -20.40 -1.25
C PRO A 166 -22.09 -20.79 -0.51
N THR A 167 -22.16 -20.43 0.76
CA THR A 167 -23.35 -20.55 1.62
C THR A 167 -24.46 -19.66 1.09
N PHE A 168 -24.12 -18.39 0.84
CA PHE A 168 -25.03 -17.39 0.31
C PHE A 168 -24.46 -16.77 -0.96
N THR A 169 -25.37 -16.45 -1.87
CA THR A 169 -25.04 -15.73 -3.10
C THR A 169 -26.15 -14.75 -3.43
N TRP A 170 -25.78 -13.52 -3.79
CA TRP A 170 -26.74 -12.48 -4.10
C TRP A 170 -26.29 -11.61 -5.29
N ASP A 171 -27.26 -11.14 -6.07
CA ASP A 171 -27.04 -10.21 -7.18
C ASP A 171 -27.11 -8.74 -6.72
N MET A 172 -27.38 -8.51 -5.43
CA MET A 172 -27.56 -7.18 -4.84
C MET A 172 -28.70 -6.37 -5.50
N GLY A 173 -29.65 -7.04 -6.15
CA GLY A 173 -30.70 -6.39 -6.94
C GLY A 173 -30.18 -5.73 -8.22
N LEU A 174 -28.99 -6.12 -8.69
CA LEU A 174 -28.33 -5.56 -9.87
C LEU A 174 -28.40 -6.53 -11.06
N ASP A 175 -28.44 -5.96 -12.26
CA ASP A 175 -28.35 -6.78 -13.48
C ASP A 175 -26.93 -7.33 -13.69
N SER A 176 -25.89 -6.53 -13.42
CA SER A 176 -24.50 -6.95 -13.49
C SER A 176 -23.60 -5.98 -12.69
N VAL A 177 -22.78 -6.53 -11.80
CA VAL A 177 -21.61 -5.84 -11.22
C VAL A 177 -20.51 -5.83 -12.28
N TRP A 178 -20.12 -4.65 -12.77
CA TRP A 178 -19.04 -4.56 -13.76
C TRP A 178 -17.67 -4.51 -13.10
N GLU A 179 -17.54 -3.74 -12.02
CA GLU A 179 -16.30 -3.65 -11.25
C GLU A 179 -16.61 -3.73 -9.75
N ALA A 180 -16.11 -4.78 -9.12
CA ALA A 180 -16.14 -5.11 -7.71
C ALA A 180 -15.04 -4.31 -7.00
N SER A 181 -15.36 -3.05 -6.70
CA SER A 181 -14.39 -2.06 -6.25
C SER A 181 -13.85 -2.38 -4.85
N GLN A 182 -14.70 -2.31 -3.83
CA GLN A 182 -14.35 -2.66 -2.46
C GLN A 182 -15.57 -3.13 -1.69
N ILE A 183 -15.33 -4.06 -0.77
CA ILE A 183 -16.28 -4.55 0.23
C ILE A 183 -15.67 -4.38 1.62
N PHE A 184 -16.50 -4.02 2.60
CA PHE A 184 -16.21 -4.07 4.03
C PHE A 184 -17.35 -4.75 4.75
N VAL A 185 -17.04 -5.27 5.93
CA VAL A 185 -18.01 -5.74 6.91
C VAL A 185 -17.66 -5.09 8.24
N GLU A 186 -18.64 -4.46 8.87
CA GLU A 186 -18.46 -3.70 10.10
C GLU A 186 -19.81 -3.41 10.77
N ASP A 187 -19.87 -3.43 12.10
CA ASP A 187 -20.99 -2.89 12.88
C ASP A 187 -20.85 -1.35 12.91
N LEU A 188 -21.66 -0.65 12.11
CA LEU A 188 -21.60 0.80 11.91
C LEU A 188 -22.42 1.59 12.93
N ASP A 189 -23.47 1.00 13.48
CA ASP A 189 -24.44 1.68 14.34
C ASP A 189 -24.48 1.16 15.79
N GLY A 190 -23.71 0.12 16.09
CA GLY A 190 -23.53 -0.47 17.41
C GLY A 190 -24.65 -1.42 17.83
N ASP A 191 -25.48 -1.92 16.91
CA ASP A 191 -26.57 -2.84 17.22
C ASP A 191 -26.13 -4.31 17.35
N SER A 192 -24.85 -4.59 17.14
CA SER A 192 -24.24 -5.94 17.13
C SER A 192 -24.63 -6.83 15.95
N LYS A 193 -25.21 -6.26 14.89
CA LYS A 193 -25.21 -6.85 13.55
C LYS A 193 -24.12 -6.16 12.74
N GLU A 194 -23.52 -6.90 11.82
CA GLU A 194 -22.50 -6.34 10.95
C GLU A 194 -23.13 -5.98 9.61
N GLU A 195 -22.90 -4.75 9.17
CA GLU A 195 -23.33 -4.30 7.85
C GLU A 195 -22.29 -4.58 6.80
N ILE A 196 -22.76 -4.89 5.59
CA ILE A 196 -21.93 -5.09 4.42
C ILE A 196 -21.95 -3.79 3.61
N ILE A 197 -20.78 -3.15 3.51
CA ILE A 197 -20.58 -1.91 2.76
C ILE A 197 -19.89 -2.24 1.45
N VAL A 198 -20.53 -1.94 0.32
CA VAL A 198 -19.93 -2.14 -1.01
C VAL A 198 -19.88 -0.86 -1.82
N SER A 199 -18.77 -0.69 -2.53
CA SER A 199 -18.69 0.23 -3.65
C SER A 199 -18.52 -0.58 -4.92
N ILE A 200 -19.32 -0.26 -5.93
CA ILE A 200 -19.37 -0.99 -7.19
C ILE A 200 -19.53 -0.03 -8.35
N MET A 201 -19.06 -0.46 -9.53
CA MET A 201 -19.43 0.16 -10.80
C MET A 201 -20.48 -0.67 -11.52
N ASP A 202 -21.55 -0.02 -11.93
CA ASP A 202 -22.56 -0.62 -12.77
C ASP A 202 -22.04 -0.81 -14.20
N GLY A 203 -22.53 -1.86 -14.85
CA GLY A 203 -22.30 -2.11 -16.27
C GLY A 203 -23.57 -2.32 -17.07
N PRO A 204 -23.44 -2.54 -18.40
CA PRO A 204 -22.25 -2.32 -19.20
C PRO A 204 -22.04 -0.84 -19.59
N TRP A 205 -20.79 -0.38 -19.66
CA TRP A 205 -20.44 1.01 -20.05
C TRP A 205 -21.02 1.44 -21.41
N SER A 206 -21.24 0.48 -22.32
CA SER A 206 -21.86 0.74 -23.63
C SER A 206 -23.29 1.29 -23.53
N LEU A 207 -23.98 1.04 -22.40
CA LEU A 207 -25.32 1.55 -22.10
C LEU A 207 -25.29 2.76 -21.16
N LEU A 208 -24.26 2.87 -20.31
CA LEU A 208 -24.11 3.95 -19.32
C LEU A 208 -23.41 5.20 -19.87
N GLY A 209 -22.76 5.10 -21.04
CA GLY A 209 -22.02 6.20 -21.66
C GLY A 209 -20.64 6.41 -21.05
N SER A 210 -19.92 7.42 -21.54
CA SER A 210 -18.63 7.87 -20.98
C SER A 210 -18.91 8.52 -19.63
N GLY A 211 -18.83 7.77 -18.54
CA GLY A 211 -19.23 8.26 -17.23
C GLY A 211 -19.32 7.23 -16.12
N GLY A 212 -19.58 5.95 -16.42
CA GLY A 212 -19.51 4.85 -15.43
C GLY A 212 -20.20 5.16 -14.10
N ALA A 213 -21.45 4.73 -13.96
CA ALA A 213 -22.20 4.84 -12.73
C ALA A 213 -21.56 4.05 -11.57
N SER A 214 -21.19 4.72 -10.48
CA SER A 214 -20.78 4.03 -9.24
C SER A 214 -21.83 4.17 -8.16
N ARG A 215 -21.93 3.16 -7.28
CA ARG A 215 -22.92 3.12 -6.21
C ARG A 215 -22.26 2.65 -4.92
N LEU A 216 -22.57 3.36 -3.83
CA LEU A 216 -22.37 2.90 -2.47
C LEU A 216 -23.66 2.21 -2.02
N MET A 217 -23.54 1.03 -1.45
CA MET A 217 -24.65 0.29 -0.83
C MET A 217 -24.22 -0.18 0.56
N ILE A 218 -25.15 -0.09 1.51
CA ILE A 218 -25.04 -0.63 2.86
C ILE A 218 -26.26 -1.53 3.07
N PHE A 219 -26.00 -2.75 3.51
CA PHE A 219 -27.04 -3.76 3.71
C PHE A 219 -26.59 -4.81 4.74
N GLU A 220 -27.54 -5.31 5.51
CA GLU A 220 -27.33 -6.43 6.43
C GLU A 220 -28.04 -7.72 6.00
N LEU A 221 -27.69 -8.84 6.66
CA LEU A 221 -28.45 -10.09 6.59
C LEU A 221 -29.69 -10.01 7.51
N GLU A 222 -30.88 -9.85 6.93
CA GLU A 222 -32.13 -9.76 7.71
C GLU A 222 -32.54 -11.13 8.29
N THR A 223 -32.49 -12.17 7.46
CA THR A 223 -32.91 -13.53 7.84
C THR A 223 -32.48 -14.58 6.84
N VAL A 224 -32.48 -15.85 7.26
CA VAL A 224 -32.28 -17.01 6.38
C VAL A 224 -33.59 -17.81 6.31
N GLU A 225 -34.18 -17.89 5.11
CA GLU A 225 -35.41 -18.65 4.86
C GLU A 225 -35.18 -19.78 3.84
N ASN A 226 -35.43 -21.03 4.23
CA ASN A 226 -35.26 -22.21 3.36
C ASN A 226 -33.87 -22.27 2.70
N ASP A 227 -32.81 -22.09 3.51
CA ASP A 227 -31.41 -22.09 3.07
C ASP A 227 -31.09 -20.96 2.07
N SER A 228 -31.84 -19.85 2.10
CA SER A 228 -31.59 -18.66 1.28
C SER A 228 -31.51 -17.43 2.17
N ALA A 229 -30.40 -16.70 2.08
CA ALA A 229 -30.25 -15.39 2.70
C ALA A 229 -31.21 -14.37 2.10
N ILE A 230 -31.82 -13.56 2.97
CA ILE A 230 -32.60 -12.37 2.65
C ILE A 230 -31.83 -11.18 3.22
N PHE A 231 -31.37 -10.31 2.33
CA PHE A 231 -30.64 -9.09 2.70
C PHE A 231 -31.60 -7.90 2.68
N ASN A 232 -31.43 -7.00 3.65
CA ASN A 232 -32.13 -5.73 3.71
C ASN A 232 -31.18 -4.61 3.27
N ILE A 233 -31.56 -3.80 2.29
CA ILE A 233 -30.74 -2.65 1.87
C ILE A 233 -31.15 -1.46 2.74
N GLU A 234 -30.34 -1.08 3.73
CA GLU A 234 -30.59 0.12 4.53
C GLU A 234 -30.28 1.40 3.76
N PHE A 235 -29.16 1.41 3.04
CA PHE A 235 -28.71 2.60 2.32
C PHE A 235 -28.22 2.29 0.91
N GLN A 236 -28.53 3.21 0.01
CA GLN A 236 -27.99 3.20 -1.33
C GLN A 236 -27.94 4.63 -1.84
N ASP A 237 -26.76 5.05 -2.31
CA ASP A 237 -26.59 6.39 -2.84
C ASP A 237 -27.49 6.63 -4.06
N GLU A 238 -28.18 7.78 -4.07
CA GLU A 238 -28.98 8.26 -5.21
C GLU A 238 -28.11 8.94 -6.27
N VAL A 239 -26.90 9.38 -5.89
CA VAL A 239 -25.98 10.17 -6.70
C VAL A 239 -24.97 9.26 -7.38
N TRP A 240 -25.07 9.21 -8.69
CA TRP A 240 -24.07 8.62 -9.57
C TRP A 240 -22.79 9.45 -9.48
N SER A 241 -21.86 9.07 -8.60
CA SER A 241 -20.50 9.63 -8.67
C SER A 241 -19.87 9.17 -9.98
N ASN A 242 -19.33 10.15 -10.72
CA ASN A 242 -18.74 9.90 -12.02
C ASN A 242 -17.42 9.15 -11.77
N TRP A 243 -17.42 7.85 -12.04
CA TRP A 243 -16.29 6.91 -11.92
C TRP A 243 -15.94 6.46 -10.48
N SER A 244 -15.73 5.15 -10.37
CA SER A 244 -15.49 4.28 -9.18
C SER A 244 -15.21 4.97 -7.84
N GLY A 245 -15.97 4.57 -6.82
CA GLY A 245 -15.49 4.55 -5.44
C GLY A 245 -14.50 3.41 -5.27
N TYR A 246 -13.22 3.59 -5.62
CA TYR A 246 -12.17 2.57 -5.37
C TYR A 246 -11.87 2.31 -3.91
N ASN A 247 -12.42 3.16 -3.05
CA ASN A 247 -11.99 3.24 -1.68
C ASN A 247 -13.19 3.55 -0.80
N ILE A 248 -13.46 2.61 0.08
CA ILE A 248 -14.28 2.82 1.27
C ILE A 248 -13.32 2.77 2.47
N SER A 249 -13.60 3.55 3.48
CA SER A 249 -13.02 3.39 4.81
C SER A 249 -14.10 3.71 5.83
N VAL A 250 -14.05 3.07 6.98
CA VAL A 250 -15.04 3.23 8.05
C VAL A 250 -14.34 3.59 9.35
N GLY A 251 -14.98 4.41 10.17
CA GLY A 251 -14.49 4.73 11.51
C GLY A 251 -15.22 5.91 12.13
N ASP A 252 -15.16 5.99 13.46
CA ASP A 252 -15.79 7.02 14.30
C ASP A 252 -14.86 8.24 14.41
N MET A 253 -14.92 9.14 13.42
CA MET A 253 -13.98 10.26 13.29
C MET A 253 -14.30 11.40 14.26
N ASP A 254 -15.57 11.63 14.58
CA ASP A 254 -15.97 12.70 15.52
C ASP A 254 -16.24 12.23 16.95
N GLY A 255 -16.16 10.92 17.22
CA GLY A 255 -16.13 10.33 18.55
C GLY A 255 -17.50 10.25 19.21
N ASP A 256 -18.57 10.17 18.42
CA ASP A 256 -19.94 10.12 18.93
C ASP A 256 -20.44 8.69 19.20
N GLY A 257 -19.66 7.69 18.76
CA GLY A 257 -19.91 6.25 18.93
C GLY A 257 -20.66 5.60 17.77
N LEU A 258 -21.06 6.37 16.76
CA LEU A 258 -21.51 5.88 15.45
C LEU A 258 -20.34 6.00 14.47
N LYS A 259 -20.33 5.17 13.42
CA LYS A 259 -19.24 5.19 12.44
C LYS A 259 -19.62 5.99 11.20
N GLU A 260 -18.62 6.69 10.66
CA GLU A 260 -18.69 7.31 9.36
C GLU A 260 -18.18 6.38 8.26
N ILE A 261 -18.73 6.59 7.07
CA ILE A 261 -18.36 5.90 5.85
C ILE A 261 -17.73 6.92 4.90
N PHE A 262 -16.43 6.77 4.68
CA PHE A 262 -15.62 7.61 3.81
C PHE A 262 -15.48 6.94 2.45
N SER A 263 -16.03 7.56 1.42
CA SER A 263 -15.90 7.11 0.03
C SER A 263 -15.03 8.07 -0.76
N VAL A 264 -14.16 7.55 -1.64
CA VAL A 264 -13.31 8.38 -2.51
C VAL A 264 -13.68 8.22 -3.97
N GLY A 265 -14.08 9.33 -4.60
CA GLY A 265 -14.29 9.41 -6.04
C GLY A 265 -13.01 9.30 -6.86
N TYR A 266 -13.12 8.81 -8.09
CA TYR A 266 -11.98 8.54 -8.97
C TYR A 266 -11.13 9.77 -9.34
N GLU A 267 -11.76 10.93 -9.44
CA GLU A 267 -11.10 12.18 -9.84
C GLU A 267 -10.90 13.10 -8.64
N TYR A 268 -9.81 13.88 -8.67
CA TYR A 268 -9.52 14.96 -7.72
C TYR A 268 -9.33 14.54 -6.26
N PHE A 269 -9.30 13.24 -5.96
CA PHE A 269 -9.49 12.72 -4.62
C PHE A 269 -10.70 13.44 -3.97
N HIS A 270 -11.86 13.22 -4.58
CA HIS A 270 -13.14 13.69 -4.06
C HIS A 270 -13.55 12.82 -2.86
N LEU A 271 -13.42 13.35 -1.65
CA LEU A 271 -13.87 12.68 -0.44
C LEU A 271 -15.36 12.95 -0.23
N ILE A 272 -16.14 11.90 0.00
CA ILE A 272 -17.57 11.93 0.29
C ILE A 272 -17.78 11.21 1.62
N VAL A 273 -18.50 11.85 2.54
CA VAL A 273 -18.71 11.35 3.90
C VAL A 273 -20.19 11.10 4.14
N HIS A 274 -20.50 9.88 4.57
CA HIS A 274 -21.79 9.51 5.16
C HIS A 274 -21.55 9.14 6.62
N GLU A 275 -22.60 9.22 7.42
CA GLU A 275 -22.55 8.95 8.86
C GLU A 275 -23.75 8.09 9.24
N SER A 276 -23.52 7.09 10.10
CA SER A 276 -24.61 6.40 10.78
C SER A 276 -25.27 7.37 11.76
N THR A 277 -26.60 7.43 11.74
CA THR A 277 -27.42 8.32 12.57
C THR A 277 -28.22 7.55 13.62
N GLY A 278 -27.96 6.24 13.72
CA GLY A 278 -28.64 5.26 14.56
C GLY A 278 -28.92 3.98 13.78
N GLU A 279 -29.61 3.04 14.44
CA GLU A 279 -29.99 1.72 13.90
C GLU A 279 -30.52 1.83 12.47
N ASP A 280 -29.83 1.17 11.53
CA ASP A 280 -30.18 1.04 10.11
C ASP A 280 -30.38 2.39 9.36
N SER A 281 -29.73 3.47 9.82
CA SER A 281 -30.00 4.83 9.31
C SER A 281 -28.73 5.60 8.99
N TYR A 282 -28.59 6.02 7.73
CA TYR A 282 -27.38 6.70 7.25
C TYR A 282 -27.71 8.02 6.55
N GLU A 283 -26.94 9.07 6.84
CA GLU A 283 -27.09 10.39 6.22
C GLU A 283 -25.79 10.86 5.54
N TYR A 284 -25.94 11.54 4.40
CA TYR A 284 -24.83 12.27 3.79
C TYR A 284 -24.47 13.47 4.67
N GLN A 285 -23.17 13.68 4.91
CA GLN A 285 -22.67 14.78 5.74
C GLN A 285 -22.02 15.88 4.92
N THR A 286 -20.99 15.53 4.16
CA THR A 286 -20.19 16.49 3.39
C THR A 286 -19.45 15.83 2.25
N ASP A 287 -19.01 16.64 1.29
CA ASP A 287 -18.06 16.24 0.27
C ASP A 287 -17.14 17.39 -0.12
N PHE A 288 -15.90 17.08 -0.47
CA PHE A 288 -14.94 18.06 -0.94
C PHE A 288 -13.78 17.42 -1.71
N PHE A 289 -13.12 18.23 -2.54
CA PHE A 289 -11.93 17.81 -3.27
C PHE A 289 -10.68 18.05 -2.43
N VAL A 290 -9.88 16.99 -2.24
CA VAL A 290 -8.56 17.07 -1.59
C VAL A 290 -7.51 17.60 -2.58
N SER A 291 -7.74 17.46 -3.89
CA SER A 291 -6.84 17.94 -4.94
C SER A 291 -7.57 18.74 -6.03
N SER A 292 -6.83 19.61 -6.73
CA SER A 292 -7.30 20.28 -7.94
C SER A 292 -6.90 19.55 -9.23
N GLU A 293 -6.11 18.48 -9.13
CA GLU A 293 -5.57 17.77 -10.28
C GLU A 293 -6.49 16.63 -10.71
N LEU A 294 -6.82 16.60 -12.01
CA LEU A 294 -7.58 15.53 -12.64
C LEU A 294 -6.75 14.23 -12.55
N TYR A 295 -7.36 13.15 -12.06
CA TYR A 295 -6.71 11.86 -11.77
C TYR A 295 -5.75 11.83 -10.57
N GLN A 296 -5.82 12.79 -9.64
CA GLN A 296 -5.33 12.51 -8.29
C GLN A 296 -6.20 11.41 -7.69
N ARG A 297 -5.61 10.25 -7.42
CA ARG A 297 -6.33 9.10 -6.83
C ARG A 297 -5.90 8.89 -5.39
N ALA A 298 -6.75 8.19 -4.64
CA ALA A 298 -6.41 7.57 -3.37
C ALA A 298 -6.94 6.14 -3.40
N ASN A 299 -6.14 5.24 -3.96
CA ASN A 299 -6.43 3.81 -3.87
C ASN A 299 -6.19 3.39 -2.43
N GLN A 300 -7.15 2.72 -1.78
CA GLN A 300 -7.06 2.03 -0.47
C GLN A 300 -6.25 2.73 0.65
N GLY A 301 -6.16 4.06 0.59
CA GLY A 301 -5.24 4.88 1.38
C GLY A 301 -5.92 5.71 2.47
N LEU A 302 -7.08 5.28 2.96
CA LEU A 302 -7.78 5.94 4.06
C LEU A 302 -7.93 4.97 5.22
N LEU A 303 -7.60 5.42 6.43
CA LEU A 303 -7.77 4.66 7.67
C LEU A 303 -8.02 5.62 8.83
N ILE A 304 -8.97 5.27 9.68
CA ILE A 304 -9.35 6.04 10.87
C ILE A 304 -8.89 5.26 12.10
N THR A 305 -8.10 5.89 12.97
CA THR A 305 -7.54 5.25 14.16
C THR A 305 -7.01 6.29 15.16
N ASP A 306 -6.99 5.93 16.44
CA ASP A 306 -6.42 6.75 17.52
C ASP A 306 -4.90 6.53 17.59
N ILE A 307 -4.13 7.43 16.98
CA ILE A 307 -2.67 7.25 16.82
C ILE A 307 -1.94 7.45 18.14
N ASP A 308 -2.38 8.41 18.96
CA ASP A 308 -1.73 8.78 20.21
C ASP A 308 -2.38 8.19 21.47
N ASN A 309 -3.37 7.30 21.29
CA ASN A 309 -4.14 6.62 22.33
C ASN A 309 -4.82 7.60 23.31
N ASN A 310 -5.32 8.73 22.82
CA ASN A 310 -5.98 9.75 23.63
C ASN A 310 -7.51 9.59 23.71
N GLY A 311 -8.08 8.67 22.93
CA GLY A 311 -9.51 8.40 22.78
C GLY A 311 -10.20 9.15 21.64
N ALA A 312 -9.48 9.98 20.88
CA ALA A 312 -9.97 10.64 19.68
C ALA A 312 -9.26 10.05 18.46
N ASN A 313 -10.02 9.76 17.40
CA ASN A 313 -9.45 9.20 16.19
C ASN A 313 -8.83 10.28 15.29
N GLU A 314 -7.72 9.92 14.67
CA GLU A 314 -7.15 10.59 13.51
C GLU A 314 -7.54 9.85 12.23
N MET A 315 -7.60 10.57 11.12
CA MET A 315 -7.69 9.98 9.80
C MET A 315 -6.35 10.10 9.07
N ILE A 316 -5.81 8.98 8.64
CA ILE A 316 -4.67 8.88 7.73
C ILE A 316 -5.20 8.90 6.30
N CYS A 317 -4.61 9.74 5.45
CA CYS A 317 -5.00 9.92 4.06
C CYS A 317 -3.80 9.89 3.12
N LEU A 318 -3.78 8.93 2.19
CA LEU A 318 -2.73 8.75 1.20
C LEU A 318 -3.24 9.05 -0.20
N THR A 319 -2.37 9.60 -1.03
CA THR A 319 -2.65 9.81 -2.45
C THR A 319 -1.63 9.10 -3.32
N SER A 320 -2.10 8.61 -4.46
CA SER A 320 -1.27 7.90 -5.44
C SER A 320 -0.43 8.82 -6.32
N GLY A 321 -0.71 10.11 -6.33
CA GLY A 321 -0.19 11.03 -7.34
C GLY A 321 -1.04 11.01 -8.61
N VAL A 322 -0.77 11.95 -9.53
CA VAL A 322 -1.44 12.04 -10.83
C VAL A 322 -0.71 11.15 -11.81
N ASN A 323 -1.40 10.16 -12.39
CA ASN A 323 -0.88 9.32 -13.47
C ASN A 323 -1.42 9.78 -14.84
N SER A 324 -0.59 9.77 -15.89
CA SER A 324 -1.01 9.99 -17.29
C SER A 324 -1.84 8.85 -17.91
N LEU A 325 -2.29 7.87 -17.12
CA LEU A 325 -3.00 6.63 -17.50
C LEU A 325 -2.15 5.61 -18.29
N ASP A 326 -0.93 5.98 -18.68
CA ASP A 326 0.07 5.10 -19.31
C ASP A 326 1.10 4.55 -18.31
N GLY A 327 0.91 4.86 -17.01
CA GLY A 327 1.72 4.36 -15.90
C GLY A 327 2.73 5.37 -15.38
N GLU A 328 2.94 6.52 -16.02
CA GLU A 328 3.89 7.52 -15.54
C GLU A 328 3.23 8.47 -14.52
N LEU A 329 3.88 8.66 -13.37
CA LEU A 329 3.48 9.69 -12.41
C LEU A 329 3.97 11.06 -12.87
N ILE A 330 3.03 11.99 -12.93
CA ILE A 330 3.24 13.40 -13.22
C ILE A 330 3.49 14.19 -11.93
N THR A 331 2.84 13.77 -10.84
CA THR A 331 3.01 14.34 -9.50
C THR A 331 3.24 13.21 -8.48
N PRO A 332 3.98 13.50 -7.39
CA PRO A 332 4.14 12.54 -6.31
C PRO A 332 2.82 12.26 -5.61
N GLY A 333 2.77 11.12 -4.94
CA GLY A 333 1.79 10.85 -3.89
C GLY A 333 2.04 11.70 -2.65
N SER A 334 1.06 11.76 -1.77
CA SER A 334 1.09 12.59 -0.56
C SER A 334 0.51 11.80 0.60
N PHE A 335 1.13 11.94 1.76
CA PHE A 335 0.65 11.42 3.04
C PHE A 335 0.16 12.58 3.91
N PHE A 336 -1.09 12.50 4.34
CA PHE A 336 -1.72 13.44 5.26
C PHE A 336 -2.19 12.75 6.53
N VAL A 337 -2.17 13.50 7.64
CA VAL A 337 -2.91 13.17 8.86
C VAL A 337 -3.94 14.26 9.11
N VAL A 338 -5.16 13.84 9.47
CA VAL A 338 -6.34 14.69 9.62
C VAL A 338 -6.92 14.47 11.02
N SER A 339 -7.29 15.57 11.69
CA SER A 339 -7.97 15.53 13.00
C SER A 339 -8.69 16.87 13.23
N GLY A 340 -9.25 17.04 14.43
CA GLY A 340 -9.89 18.27 14.88
C GLY A 340 -11.26 18.46 14.25
N VAL A 341 -12.06 17.41 14.26
CA VAL A 341 -13.43 17.38 13.74
C VAL A 341 -14.34 16.97 14.90
N ASP A 342 -15.15 17.91 15.39
CA ASP A 342 -16.16 17.63 16.43
C ASP A 342 -17.49 17.11 15.83
N ASP A 343 -17.63 17.23 14.50
CA ASP A 343 -18.80 16.86 13.70
C ASP A 343 -18.33 16.78 12.24
N VAL A 344 -18.47 15.61 11.63
CA VAL A 344 -17.94 15.32 10.28
C VAL A 344 -18.56 16.15 9.16
N SER A 345 -19.72 16.78 9.35
CA SER A 345 -20.27 17.74 8.39
C SER A 345 -19.37 18.98 8.20
N ASN A 346 -18.48 19.25 9.17
CA ASN A 346 -17.50 20.34 9.11
C ASN A 346 -16.14 19.92 8.55
N LEU A 347 -15.93 18.63 8.27
CA LEU A 347 -14.69 18.13 7.70
C LEU A 347 -14.42 18.79 6.34
N SER A 348 -13.18 19.24 6.15
CA SER A 348 -12.76 19.91 4.93
C SER A 348 -11.27 19.71 4.67
N TYR A 349 -10.79 20.10 3.49
CA TYR A 349 -9.36 20.13 3.18
C TYR A 349 -8.53 20.95 4.18
N SER A 350 -9.12 21.90 4.91
CA SER A 350 -8.39 22.69 5.91
C SER A 350 -7.93 21.88 7.14
N ASN A 351 -8.50 20.70 7.35
CA ASN A 351 -8.12 19.76 8.41
C ASN A 351 -6.90 18.90 8.03
N PHE A 352 -6.48 18.90 6.76
CA PHE A 352 -5.44 17.99 6.27
C PHE A 352 -4.04 18.56 6.54
N ASN A 353 -3.22 17.80 7.27
CA ASN A 353 -1.83 18.14 7.55
C ASN A 353 -0.91 17.28 6.68
N LEU A 354 -0.25 17.91 5.71
CA LEU A 354 0.71 17.21 4.84
C LEU A 354 1.95 16.82 5.64
N PHE A 355 2.27 15.52 5.65
CA PHE A 355 3.45 14.97 6.30
C PHE A 355 4.61 14.84 5.31
N SER A 356 4.39 14.11 4.22
CA SER A 356 5.42 13.81 3.23
C SER A 356 4.84 13.62 1.83
N SER A 357 5.72 13.59 0.83
CA SER A 357 5.40 13.32 -0.56
C SER A 357 6.33 12.26 -1.13
N TYR A 358 5.77 11.36 -1.94
CA TYR A 358 6.44 10.17 -2.47
C TYR A 358 6.46 10.21 -3.98
N GLU A 359 7.65 10.27 -4.58
CA GLU A 359 7.82 10.30 -6.04
C GLU A 359 7.23 9.05 -6.71
N GLY A 360 7.27 7.90 -6.03
CA GLY A 360 6.66 6.65 -6.47
C GLY A 360 5.14 6.59 -6.28
N GLY A 361 4.54 7.52 -5.54
CA GLY A 361 3.12 7.47 -5.16
C GLY A 361 2.84 6.51 -4.00
N LEU A 362 1.63 6.59 -3.43
CA LEU A 362 1.15 5.70 -2.37
C LEU A 362 -0.17 5.02 -2.74
N ARG A 363 -0.44 3.83 -2.20
CA ARG A 363 -1.60 3.00 -2.59
C ARG A 363 -2.37 2.36 -1.44
N GLY A 364 -1.84 2.32 -0.24
CA GLY A 364 -2.44 1.52 0.82
C GLY A 364 -1.90 1.93 2.17
N VAL A 365 -2.72 1.81 3.19
CA VAL A 365 -2.33 2.08 4.58
C VAL A 365 -2.82 0.96 5.49
N ASN A 366 -2.02 0.65 6.49
CA ASN A 366 -2.42 -0.13 7.66
C ASN A 366 -1.69 0.42 8.89
N VAL A 367 -2.11 0.02 10.09
CA VAL A 367 -1.44 0.35 11.33
C VAL A 367 -1.19 -0.91 12.16
N GLY A 368 -0.15 -0.89 12.98
CA GLY A 368 0.20 -1.99 13.88
C GLY A 368 1.44 -1.64 14.71
N ASP A 369 2.08 -2.67 15.26
CA ASP A 369 3.28 -2.55 16.12
C ASP A 369 4.19 -3.75 15.84
N ALA A 370 4.77 -3.80 14.63
CA ALA A 370 5.51 -4.98 14.18
C ALA A 370 6.87 -5.16 14.87
N ASP A 371 7.45 -4.09 15.42
CA ASP A 371 8.65 -4.16 16.25
C ASP A 371 8.36 -4.38 17.75
N ALA A 372 7.07 -4.42 18.11
CA ALA A 372 6.54 -4.75 19.44
C ALA A 372 7.10 -3.84 20.54
N ASP A 373 7.27 -2.57 20.22
CA ASP A 373 7.83 -1.56 21.12
C ASP A 373 6.74 -0.79 21.89
N GLY A 374 5.46 -1.00 21.52
CA GLY A 374 4.27 -0.42 22.11
C GLY A 374 3.85 0.92 21.48
N ASN A 375 4.60 1.42 20.50
CA ASN A 375 4.23 2.57 19.69
C ASN A 375 3.42 2.11 18.47
N VAL A 376 2.58 2.99 17.95
CA VAL A 376 1.85 2.74 16.70
C VAL A 376 2.78 3.02 15.51
N ASN A 377 2.88 2.06 14.60
CA ASN A 377 3.46 2.20 13.28
C ASN A 377 2.35 2.41 12.25
N ILE A 378 2.57 3.33 11.32
CA ILE A 378 1.75 3.52 10.13
C ILE A 378 2.50 2.94 8.93
N TYR A 379 2.01 1.83 8.40
CA TYR A 379 2.59 1.15 7.25
C TYR A 379 1.97 1.68 5.95
N LEU A 380 2.82 2.22 5.06
CA LEU A 380 2.39 2.76 3.77
C LEU A 380 2.82 1.84 2.62
N ALA A 381 1.86 1.45 1.79
CA ALA A 381 2.11 0.75 0.54
C ALA A 381 2.56 1.74 -0.53
N GLY A 382 3.77 1.55 -1.05
CA GLY A 382 4.31 2.26 -2.19
C GLY A 382 3.59 1.89 -3.49
N HIS A 383 3.35 2.90 -4.34
CA HIS A 383 2.67 2.70 -5.62
C HIS A 383 3.64 2.17 -6.68
N TYR A 384 4.38 2.98 -7.42
CA TYR A 384 5.27 2.50 -8.50
C TYR A 384 6.73 2.29 -8.08
N ASP A 385 7.01 2.31 -6.79
CA ASP A 385 8.32 2.04 -6.20
C ASP A 385 8.40 0.67 -5.50
N GLU A 386 7.26 -0.04 -5.35
CA GLU A 386 7.18 -1.34 -4.66
C GLU A 386 7.78 -1.31 -3.25
N ALA A 387 7.65 -0.16 -2.58
CA ALA A 387 8.14 0.04 -1.24
C ALA A 387 7.08 -0.31 -0.20
N VAL A 388 7.53 -0.71 0.99
CA VAL A 388 6.73 -0.60 2.22
C VAL A 388 7.46 0.38 3.13
N TYR A 389 6.78 1.47 3.46
CA TYR A 389 7.26 2.48 4.39
C TYR A 389 6.66 2.23 5.77
N ASP A 390 7.43 2.54 6.80
CA ASP A 390 7.05 2.48 8.20
C ASP A 390 7.21 3.86 8.82
N TRP A 391 6.12 4.40 9.36
CA TRP A 391 6.10 5.63 10.14
C TRP A 391 5.76 5.31 11.59
N GLU A 392 6.80 5.18 12.40
CA GLU A 392 6.69 4.91 13.83
C GLU A 392 6.35 6.19 14.59
N TYR A 393 5.30 6.18 15.41
CA TYR A 393 4.92 7.31 16.26
C TYR A 393 5.76 7.36 17.54
N GLU A 394 6.59 8.39 17.69
CA GLU A 394 7.55 8.57 18.79
C GLU A 394 6.96 9.31 20.01
N GLY A 395 5.64 9.55 19.98
CA GLY A 395 4.93 10.41 20.91
C GLY A 395 4.97 11.89 20.55
N GLY A 396 4.04 12.67 21.08
CA GLY A 396 3.97 14.11 20.87
C GLY A 396 2.64 14.55 20.29
N ASN A 397 2.67 15.31 19.20
CA ASN A 397 1.45 15.74 18.50
C ASN A 397 1.25 14.82 17.28
N PRO A 398 0.17 14.03 17.20
CA PRO A 398 -0.07 13.13 16.08
C PRO A 398 -0.25 13.86 14.74
N LEU A 399 -0.47 15.18 14.75
CA LEU A 399 -0.54 16.04 13.55
C LEU A 399 0.80 16.66 13.12
N ASP A 400 1.88 16.38 13.83
CA ASP A 400 3.21 16.89 13.51
C ASP A 400 4.08 15.74 13.03
N ALA A 401 4.55 15.81 11.77
CA ALA A 401 5.42 14.80 11.18
C ALA A 401 6.73 14.60 11.95
N SER A 402 7.17 15.57 12.78
CA SER A 402 8.34 15.42 13.65
C SER A 402 8.10 14.53 14.88
N SER A 403 6.85 14.14 15.15
CA SER A 403 6.49 13.12 16.14
C SER A 403 6.66 11.70 15.61
N TYR A 404 7.23 11.52 14.40
CA TYR A 404 7.37 10.22 13.76
C TYR A 404 8.77 9.99 13.23
N THR A 405 9.17 8.72 13.16
CA THR A 405 10.38 8.27 12.46
C THR A 405 9.97 7.45 11.23
N GLU A 406 10.38 7.89 10.05
CA GLU A 406 10.15 7.17 8.79
C GLU A 406 11.31 6.21 8.46
N ARG A 407 10.96 4.98 8.07
CA ARG A 407 11.87 3.94 7.56
C ARG A 407 11.29 3.28 6.31
N ILE A 408 12.16 2.70 5.50
CA ILE A 408 11.75 1.77 4.42
C ILE A 408 12.00 0.36 4.94
N ILE A 409 10.97 -0.45 5.12
CA ILE A 409 11.08 -1.82 5.67
C ILE A 409 11.08 -2.89 4.56
N PHE A 410 10.65 -2.52 3.36
CA PHE A 410 10.79 -3.32 2.15
C PHE A 410 10.92 -2.42 0.92
N MET A 411 11.71 -2.86 -0.06
CA MET A 411 11.83 -2.20 -1.36
C MET A 411 12.33 -3.20 -2.40
N ASP A 412 11.56 -3.39 -3.48
CA ASP A 412 12.02 -4.06 -4.70
C ASP A 412 12.11 -3.05 -5.86
N ASP A 413 13.20 -2.27 -5.90
CA ASP A 413 13.45 -1.24 -6.94
C ASP A 413 13.93 -1.84 -8.27
N THR A 414 13.47 -3.04 -8.64
CA THR A 414 13.71 -3.55 -9.99
C THR A 414 12.76 -2.95 -11.02
N THR A 415 11.72 -2.21 -10.59
CA THR A 415 10.72 -1.51 -11.42
C THR A 415 10.42 -2.28 -12.72
N ASP A 416 9.97 -3.52 -12.56
CA ASP A 416 9.75 -4.42 -13.68
C ASP A 416 8.44 -4.05 -14.40
N ASN A 417 8.56 -3.17 -15.40
CA ASN A 417 7.46 -2.88 -16.31
C ASN A 417 7.39 -3.93 -17.41
N TYR A 418 6.63 -5.01 -17.16
CA TYR A 418 6.45 -6.10 -18.12
C TYR A 418 5.77 -5.65 -19.43
N THR A 419 4.95 -4.58 -19.38
CA THR A 419 4.29 -4.00 -20.55
C THR A 419 4.51 -2.48 -20.63
N PRO A 420 5.64 -2.01 -21.21
CA PRO A 420 5.96 -0.59 -21.29
C PRO A 420 4.82 0.27 -21.87
N GLY A 421 4.46 1.35 -21.17
CA GLY A 421 3.38 2.27 -21.56
C GLY A 421 1.96 1.83 -21.19
N ASN A 422 1.82 0.86 -20.27
CA ASN A 422 0.55 0.48 -19.65
C ASN A 422 0.67 0.53 -18.12
N ASP A 423 -0.25 1.22 -17.46
CA ASP A 423 -0.34 1.26 -15.99
C ASP A 423 -0.43 -0.15 -15.39
N GLN A 424 -1.29 -1.01 -15.93
CA GLN A 424 -1.56 -2.35 -15.37
C GLN A 424 -0.34 -3.28 -15.34
N GLY A 425 0.69 -2.98 -16.13
CA GLY A 425 1.93 -3.75 -16.18
C GLY A 425 2.95 -3.36 -15.11
N LYS A 426 2.73 -2.26 -14.37
CA LYS A 426 3.63 -1.80 -13.31
C LYS A 426 3.27 -2.46 -11.99
N VAL A 427 4.26 -3.08 -11.37
CA VAL A 427 4.17 -3.72 -10.06
C VAL A 427 4.09 -2.66 -8.96
N ARG A 428 3.35 -2.98 -7.90
CA ARG A 428 3.05 -2.11 -6.77
C ARG A 428 2.66 -2.92 -5.55
N VAL A 429 2.86 -2.37 -4.34
CA VAL A 429 2.23 -2.93 -3.14
C VAL A 429 0.75 -2.55 -3.17
N ALA A 430 -0.14 -3.54 -3.23
CA ALA A 430 -1.58 -3.28 -3.40
C ALA A 430 -2.32 -3.20 -2.07
N LYS A 431 -2.11 -4.19 -1.20
CA LYS A 431 -2.67 -4.24 0.16
C LYS A 431 -1.61 -4.77 1.12
N LEU A 432 -1.74 -4.40 2.38
CA LEU A 432 -0.92 -4.92 3.46
C LEU A 432 -1.71 -4.95 4.76
N PHE A 433 -1.32 -5.83 5.66
CA PHE A 433 -1.72 -5.84 7.05
C PHE A 433 -0.52 -6.20 7.93
N SER A 434 -0.65 -5.98 9.24
CA SER A 434 0.38 -6.31 10.22
C SER A 434 -0.18 -7.11 11.39
N GLY A 435 0.70 -7.82 12.09
CA GLY A 435 0.36 -8.66 13.24
C GLY A 435 1.40 -9.77 13.43
N ASP A 436 1.36 -10.49 14.54
CA ASP A 436 2.20 -11.69 14.77
C ASP A 436 1.47 -12.90 14.16
N ILE A 437 1.69 -13.15 12.87
CA ILE A 437 0.92 -14.16 12.12
C ILE A 437 1.45 -15.56 12.37
N ASP A 438 2.74 -15.74 12.68
CA ASP A 438 3.32 -17.05 12.93
C ASP A 438 3.50 -17.39 14.43
N ASN A 439 3.03 -16.51 15.31
CA ASN A 439 2.95 -16.67 16.76
C ASN A 439 4.31 -16.96 17.40
N ASP A 440 5.35 -16.30 16.89
CA ASP A 440 6.71 -16.39 17.43
C ASP A 440 7.07 -15.23 18.37
N GLY A 441 6.17 -14.24 18.49
CA GLY A 441 6.32 -13.04 19.31
C GLY A 441 7.04 -11.89 18.60
N LEU A 442 7.31 -12.01 17.30
CA LEU A 442 7.78 -10.95 16.42
C LEU A 442 6.60 -10.48 15.57
N GLY A 443 6.53 -9.19 15.28
CA GLY A 443 5.50 -8.69 14.41
C GLY A 443 5.86 -8.83 12.94
N ASP A 444 4.86 -9.22 12.16
CA ASP A 444 4.92 -9.38 10.72
C ASP A 444 4.22 -8.23 10.00
N VAL A 445 4.68 -8.01 8.78
CA VAL A 445 3.93 -7.26 7.77
C VAL A 445 3.75 -8.17 6.56
N VAL A 446 2.49 -8.48 6.26
CA VAL A 446 2.11 -9.30 5.10
C VAL A 446 1.50 -8.39 4.05
N PHE A 447 1.94 -8.53 2.80
CA PHE A 447 1.48 -7.64 1.74
C PHE A 447 1.42 -8.31 0.37
N SER A 448 0.54 -7.77 -0.49
CA SER A 448 0.48 -8.14 -1.90
C SER A 448 1.34 -7.22 -2.74
N SER A 449 2.17 -7.82 -3.58
CA SER A 449 2.73 -7.17 -4.75
C SER A 449 1.91 -7.56 -5.97
N ALA A 450 1.25 -6.57 -6.59
CA ALA A 450 0.28 -6.81 -7.64
C ALA A 450 0.68 -6.13 -8.96
N SER A 451 0.61 -6.91 -10.03
CA SER A 451 0.74 -6.48 -11.42
C SER A 451 0.14 -7.55 -12.31
N PHE A 452 -0.26 -7.19 -13.53
CA PHE A 452 -0.54 -8.19 -14.57
C PHE A 452 0.74 -8.83 -15.15
N ALA A 453 1.91 -8.43 -14.67
CA ALA A 453 3.18 -9.13 -14.89
C ALA A 453 3.21 -10.46 -14.12
N ALA A 454 3.73 -11.51 -14.76
CA ALA A 454 3.65 -12.88 -14.23
C ALA A 454 4.93 -13.36 -13.51
N ASP A 455 5.92 -12.49 -13.35
CA ASP A 455 7.31 -12.84 -13.02
C ASP A 455 7.75 -12.45 -11.61
N LYS A 456 6.84 -11.90 -10.80
CA LYS A 456 7.10 -11.47 -9.41
C LYS A 456 6.33 -12.27 -8.37
N PRO A 457 6.92 -12.53 -7.19
CA PRO A 457 6.16 -13.01 -6.05
C PRO A 457 4.99 -12.05 -5.79
N HIS A 458 3.83 -12.64 -5.55
CA HIS A 458 2.58 -11.92 -5.38
C HIS A 458 2.31 -11.57 -3.93
N LEU A 459 2.81 -12.40 -3.01
CA LEU A 459 2.62 -12.27 -1.57
C LEU A 459 3.99 -12.32 -0.91
N TYR A 460 4.17 -11.45 0.07
CA TYR A 460 5.34 -11.38 0.91
C TYR A 460 4.92 -11.35 2.37
N MET A 461 5.73 -11.97 3.21
CA MET A 461 5.76 -11.79 4.66
C MET A 461 7.15 -11.31 5.02
N ILE A 462 7.24 -10.12 5.62
CA ILE A 462 8.46 -9.59 6.23
C ILE A 462 8.26 -9.57 7.74
N GLU A 463 9.34 -9.79 8.47
CA GLU A 463 9.32 -9.87 9.94
C GLU A 463 10.46 -9.03 10.51
N HIS A 464 10.22 -8.43 11.67
CA HIS A 464 11.20 -7.68 12.42
C HIS A 464 12.14 -8.57 13.26
N SER A 465 13.44 -8.27 13.25
CA SER A 465 14.49 -9.12 13.84
C SER A 465 14.64 -9.07 15.37
N SER A 466 13.87 -8.25 16.10
CA SER A 466 14.03 -8.12 17.56
C SER A 466 12.88 -8.72 18.36
N LEU A 467 13.21 -9.68 19.23
CA LEU A 467 12.31 -10.27 20.21
C LEU A 467 11.87 -9.28 21.29
N LEU A 468 10.60 -9.38 21.70
CA LEU A 468 9.96 -8.74 22.86
C LEU A 468 10.94 -8.31 23.95
N ALA A 469 11.03 -7.01 24.19
CA ALA A 469 11.58 -6.50 25.44
C ALA A 469 10.50 -6.56 26.53
N LEU A 470 10.50 -7.61 27.35
CA LEU A 470 9.92 -7.50 28.68
C LEU A 470 10.63 -6.35 29.41
N ASP A 471 9.85 -5.31 29.75
CA ASP A 471 10.20 -4.12 30.54
C ASP A 471 11.49 -4.24 31.36
N ASP A 472 12.50 -3.43 31.02
CA ASP A 472 13.29 -2.74 32.03
C ASP A 472 14.03 -1.53 31.41
N GLN A 473 13.41 -0.36 31.55
CA GLN A 473 14.08 0.94 31.78
C GLN A 473 15.46 1.12 31.13
N ASN A 474 15.53 1.54 29.85
CA ASN A 474 16.60 2.42 29.33
C ASN A 474 16.27 2.98 27.94
N LYS A 475 15.64 4.17 27.88
CA LYS A 475 15.85 5.06 26.73
C LYS A 475 17.33 5.49 26.69
N ILE A 476 17.97 5.42 25.50
CA ILE A 476 18.67 6.53 24.77
C ILE A 476 19.88 6.06 23.88
N ASN A 477 19.67 6.27 22.56
CA ASN A 477 20.53 6.65 21.41
C ASN A 477 21.38 5.63 20.60
N PRO A 478 21.21 5.59 19.25
CA PRO A 478 22.10 4.87 18.33
C PRO A 478 23.45 5.61 18.15
N LYS A 479 24.55 4.87 18.21
CA LYS A 479 25.95 5.36 18.29
C LYS A 479 26.87 4.82 17.17
N GLU A 480 26.37 4.50 15.99
CA GLU A 480 27.22 3.86 14.97
C GLU A 480 27.55 4.75 13.76
N ILE A 481 28.78 4.61 13.27
CA ILE A 481 29.20 5.14 11.96
C ILE A 481 28.44 4.42 10.84
N SER A 482 28.18 5.07 9.70
CA SER A 482 27.48 4.42 8.58
C SER A 482 28.20 4.61 7.26
N ILE A 483 28.10 3.60 6.39
CA ILE A 483 28.57 3.66 5.00
C ILE A 483 27.45 3.22 4.06
N GLY A 484 27.11 4.08 3.10
CA GLY A 484 26.08 3.84 2.09
C GLY A 484 26.53 2.83 1.02
N GLN A 485 25.56 2.30 0.28
CA GLN A 485 25.85 1.57 -0.96
C GLN A 485 26.48 2.54 -1.98
N ASN A 486 27.50 2.11 -2.72
CA ASN A 486 28.10 2.95 -3.76
C ASN A 486 27.05 3.24 -4.85
N TYR A 487 26.95 4.46 -5.36
CA TYR A 487 26.00 4.82 -6.42
C TYR A 487 26.69 5.52 -7.59
N PRO A 488 26.44 5.09 -8.85
CA PRO A 488 25.64 3.91 -9.25
C PRO A 488 26.29 2.58 -8.82
N ASN A 489 25.52 1.47 -8.82
CA ASN A 489 26.00 0.09 -8.66
C ASN A 489 25.02 -0.92 -9.34
N PRO A 490 25.37 -1.63 -10.43
CA PRO A 490 26.66 -1.62 -11.10
C PRO A 490 27.04 -0.25 -11.66
N PHE A 491 28.33 0.07 -11.68
CA PHE A 491 28.80 1.38 -12.18
C PHE A 491 29.64 1.26 -13.45
N ASN A 492 29.55 2.29 -14.30
CA ASN A 492 30.39 2.48 -15.48
C ASN A 492 30.51 3.99 -15.85
N PRO A 493 31.71 4.61 -15.90
CA PRO A 493 32.98 4.16 -15.34
C PRO A 493 33.18 4.59 -13.89
N GLU A 494 32.26 5.38 -13.30
CA GLU A 494 32.44 5.97 -11.97
C GLU A 494 31.28 5.73 -11.00
N THR A 495 31.61 5.64 -9.71
CA THR A 495 30.67 5.52 -8.59
C THR A 495 31.10 6.43 -7.44
N VAL A 496 30.16 6.75 -6.56
CA VAL A 496 30.36 7.55 -5.35
C VAL A 496 30.04 6.67 -4.14
N ILE A 497 30.95 6.64 -3.17
CA ILE A 497 30.76 5.99 -1.88
C ILE A 497 30.53 7.08 -0.84
N GLN A 498 29.35 7.07 -0.22
CA GLN A 498 28.98 7.97 0.87
C GLN A 498 29.20 7.29 2.22
N TYR A 499 29.74 8.01 3.20
CA TYR A 499 29.78 7.56 4.60
C TYR A 499 29.58 8.73 5.57
N THR A 500 29.01 8.44 6.73
CA THR A 500 28.72 9.42 7.78
C THR A 500 29.54 9.09 9.03
N LEU A 501 30.24 10.10 9.53
CA LEU A 501 31.02 10.02 10.77
C LEU A 501 30.29 10.77 11.89
N LEU A 502 30.27 10.17 13.08
CA LEU A 502 29.67 10.81 14.26
C LEU A 502 30.62 11.81 14.91
N ASN A 503 31.93 11.57 14.81
CA ASN A 503 32.96 12.39 15.44
C ASN A 503 34.11 12.66 14.49
N ASP A 504 34.95 13.62 14.86
CA ASP A 504 36.21 13.87 14.17
C ASP A 504 37.20 12.72 14.44
N GLU A 505 37.41 11.84 13.46
CA GLU A 505 38.19 10.62 13.66
C GLU A 505 39.10 10.27 12.47
N GLN A 506 39.95 9.26 12.67
CA GLN A 506 40.83 8.73 11.62
C GLN A 506 40.06 7.72 10.78
N VAL A 507 40.00 7.95 9.47
CA VAL A 507 39.23 7.18 8.51
C VAL A 507 40.13 6.60 7.42
N SER A 508 39.89 5.33 7.08
CA SER A 508 40.41 4.71 5.86
C SER A 508 39.25 4.13 5.03
N LEU A 509 39.16 4.51 3.76
CA LEU A 509 38.24 3.92 2.79
C LEU A 509 39.05 3.26 1.67
N LYS A 510 38.94 1.94 1.55
CA LYS A 510 39.74 1.12 0.65
C LYS A 510 38.89 0.21 -0.21
N VAL A 511 39.39 -0.19 -1.37
CA VAL A 511 38.76 -1.10 -2.33
C VAL A 511 39.57 -2.38 -2.46
N PHE A 512 38.90 -3.53 -2.51
CA PHE A 512 39.46 -4.87 -2.59
C PHE A 512 38.80 -5.68 -3.71
N ASP A 513 39.53 -6.64 -4.29
CA ASP A 513 38.94 -7.66 -5.16
C ASP A 513 38.36 -8.84 -4.37
N ILE A 514 37.75 -9.80 -5.07
CA ILE A 514 37.15 -11.01 -4.47
C ILE A 514 38.13 -11.90 -3.70
N SER A 515 39.45 -11.75 -3.93
CA SER A 515 40.48 -12.49 -3.20
C SER A 515 40.94 -11.77 -1.93
N GLY A 516 40.36 -10.60 -1.63
CA GLY A 516 40.76 -9.74 -0.53
C GLY A 516 42.04 -8.93 -0.82
N LYS A 517 42.49 -8.88 -2.08
CA LYS A 517 43.65 -8.05 -2.45
C LYS A 517 43.20 -6.60 -2.57
N GLU A 518 43.91 -5.70 -1.90
CA GLU A 518 43.69 -4.25 -2.01
C GLU A 518 43.96 -3.78 -3.46
N ILE A 519 42.99 -3.11 -4.04
CA ILE A 519 43.02 -2.53 -5.38
C ILE A 519 43.42 -1.06 -5.33
N THR A 520 42.78 -0.29 -4.45
CA THR A 520 43.07 1.13 -4.29
C THR A 520 42.64 1.64 -2.92
N THR A 521 43.26 2.71 -2.45
CA THR A 521 42.81 3.48 -1.28
C THR A 521 42.16 4.77 -1.76
N LEU A 522 40.86 4.95 -1.49
CA LEU A 522 40.10 6.12 -1.90
C LEU A 522 40.34 7.30 -0.97
N PHE A 523 40.43 7.02 0.34
CA PHE A 523 40.73 8.02 1.35
C PHE A 523 41.49 7.41 2.52
N GLU A 524 42.45 8.15 3.08
CA GLU A 524 43.18 7.80 4.29
C GLU A 524 43.56 9.10 5.02
N GLY A 525 43.02 9.34 6.20
CA GLY A 525 43.28 10.57 6.95
C GLY A 525 42.24 10.87 8.02
N ARG A 526 42.34 12.05 8.65
CA ARG A 526 41.27 12.53 9.54
C ARG A 526 40.17 13.23 8.75
N LYS A 527 38.92 12.95 9.10
CA LYS A 527 37.73 13.66 8.63
C LYS A 527 36.95 14.18 9.83
N GLY A 528 36.26 15.30 9.65
CA GLY A 528 35.35 15.81 10.67
C GLY A 528 34.04 15.03 10.70
N ALA A 529 33.26 15.19 11.76
CA ALA A 529 31.89 14.68 11.83
C ALA A 529 31.05 15.16 10.63
N GLY A 530 30.09 14.33 10.22
CA GLY A 530 29.19 14.58 9.07
C GLY A 530 29.44 13.65 7.89
N THR A 531 28.73 13.94 6.79
CA THR A 531 28.69 13.10 5.58
C THR A 531 29.83 13.43 4.62
N HIS A 532 30.51 12.38 4.15
CA HIS A 532 31.62 12.45 3.21
C HIS A 532 31.35 11.59 1.97
N PHE A 533 31.98 11.97 0.86
CA PHE A 533 31.80 11.34 -0.43
C PHE A 533 33.16 11.08 -1.07
N GLU A 534 33.41 9.85 -1.49
CA GLU A 534 34.63 9.47 -2.18
C GLU A 534 34.29 8.79 -3.51
N LYS A 535 34.97 9.19 -4.58
CA LYS A 535 34.69 8.70 -5.94
C LYS A 535 35.65 7.60 -6.33
N TRP A 536 35.15 6.54 -6.96
CA TRP A 536 35.98 5.53 -7.59
C TRP A 536 35.65 5.39 -9.08
N LYS A 537 36.68 5.25 -9.92
CA LYS A 537 36.55 5.18 -11.38
C LYS A 537 36.98 3.84 -11.97
N GLY A 538 36.89 2.76 -11.19
CA GLY A 538 37.34 1.43 -11.61
C GLY A 538 38.84 1.38 -11.92
N GLN A 539 39.66 2.07 -11.12
CA GLN A 539 41.12 2.14 -11.30
C GLN A 539 41.86 1.65 -10.04
N ASP A 540 43.01 1.00 -10.23
CA ASP A 540 43.93 0.66 -9.16
C ASP A 540 44.82 1.86 -8.74
N ASN A 541 45.71 1.65 -7.77
CA ASN A 541 46.67 2.66 -7.30
C ASN A 541 47.61 3.18 -8.41
N ASP A 542 47.86 2.41 -9.47
CA ASP A 542 48.69 2.79 -10.63
C ASP A 542 47.88 3.48 -11.75
N LYS A 543 46.61 3.82 -11.46
CA LYS A 543 45.63 4.41 -12.38
C LYS A 543 45.32 3.52 -13.60
N GLN A 544 45.58 2.22 -13.50
CA GLN A 544 45.20 1.26 -14.52
C GLN A 544 43.76 0.81 -14.28
N GLY A 545 42.99 0.68 -15.37
CA GLY A 545 41.59 0.24 -15.26
C GLY A 545 41.50 -1.24 -14.88
N VAL A 546 40.74 -1.56 -13.85
CA VAL A 546 40.53 -2.95 -13.39
C VAL A 546 39.51 -3.69 -14.29
N SER A 547 39.38 -5.00 -14.15
CA SER A 547 38.41 -5.80 -14.95
C SER A 547 36.97 -5.58 -14.46
N SER A 548 35.96 -5.76 -15.32
CA SER A 548 34.57 -5.87 -14.86
C SER A 548 34.45 -7.02 -13.86
N GLY A 549 33.66 -6.85 -12.81
CA GLY A 549 33.50 -7.86 -11.76
C GLY A 549 33.07 -7.29 -10.42
N ILE A 550 33.05 -8.16 -9.41
CA ILE A 550 32.71 -7.81 -8.03
C ILE A 550 33.96 -7.29 -7.31
N TYR A 551 33.78 -6.20 -6.58
CA TYR A 551 34.76 -5.61 -5.68
C TYR A 551 34.11 -5.34 -4.34
N PHE A 552 34.91 -5.09 -3.32
CA PHE A 552 34.45 -4.71 -1.99
C PHE A 552 35.10 -3.40 -1.62
N TYR A 553 34.38 -2.52 -0.92
CA TYR A 553 34.97 -1.34 -0.31
C TYR A 553 34.74 -1.38 1.20
N GLN A 554 35.74 -0.95 1.95
CA GLN A 554 35.77 -1.05 3.40
C GLN A 554 36.07 0.32 3.99
N LEU A 555 35.17 0.78 4.85
CA LEU A 555 35.40 1.91 5.73
C LEU A 555 35.92 1.40 7.06
N ARG A 556 36.95 2.05 7.56
CA ARG A 556 37.37 1.92 8.95
C ARG A 556 37.40 3.32 9.55
N ALA A 557 36.71 3.53 10.65
CA ALA A 557 36.75 4.75 11.43
C ALA A 557 36.89 4.37 12.91
N GLY A 558 38.01 4.73 13.53
CA GLY A 558 38.32 4.29 14.89
C GLY A 558 38.45 2.76 15.02
N GLU A 559 37.61 2.16 15.87
CA GLU A 559 37.53 0.71 16.08
C GLU A 559 36.53 0.02 15.15
N ASP A 560 35.65 0.78 14.51
CA ASP A 560 34.58 0.27 13.66
C ASP A 560 35.08 0.01 12.23
N GLN A 561 34.61 -1.09 11.63
CA GLN A 561 34.98 -1.50 10.29
C GLN A 561 33.76 -2.07 9.55
N ILE A 562 33.34 -1.38 8.48
CA ILE A 562 32.17 -1.77 7.69
C ILE A 562 32.62 -2.03 6.24
N THR A 563 32.20 -3.16 5.67
CA THR A 563 32.55 -3.56 4.29
C THR A 563 31.28 -3.74 3.46
N LYS A 564 31.26 -3.18 2.26
CA LYS A 564 30.16 -3.33 1.29
C LYS A 564 30.66 -3.81 -0.06
N LYS A 565 29.78 -4.48 -0.80
CA LYS A 565 30.04 -5.06 -2.13
C LYS A 565 29.70 -4.05 -3.22
N MET A 566 30.45 -4.03 -4.31
CA MET A 566 30.13 -3.26 -5.51
C MET A 566 30.42 -4.07 -6.79
N VAL A 567 29.75 -3.71 -7.89
CA VAL A 567 29.85 -4.35 -9.20
C VAL A 567 30.33 -3.31 -10.20
N PHE A 568 31.47 -3.57 -10.82
CA PHE A 568 31.99 -2.74 -11.92
C PHE A 568 31.67 -3.40 -13.26
N ALA A 569 31.04 -2.66 -14.18
CA ALA A 569 30.72 -3.12 -15.53
C ALA A 569 31.39 -2.20 -16.56
N LYS A 570 32.27 -2.72 -17.41
CA LYS A 570 32.86 -1.97 -18.54
C LYS A 570 31.95 -1.93 -19.76
#